data_AF-A0A5B2XSQ2-F1
#
_entry.id   AF-A0A5B2XSQ2-F1
#
_cell.length_a   1.000
_cell.length_b   1.000
_cell.length_c   1.000
_cell.angle_alpha   90.00
_cell.angle_beta   90.00
_cell.angle_gamma   90.00
#
_symmetry.space_group_name_H-M   'P 1'
#
loop_
_entity.id
_entity.type
_entity.pdbx_description
1 polymer ?
#
loop_
_entity_poly.entity_id
_entity_poly.type
_entity_poly.pdbx_seq_one_letter_code
_entity_poly.pdbx_strand_id
1 'polypeptide(L)'
;MTDTAAELTDRADELRAVADRISAVFGASPTVTMNERLDCDPAEPGRTFRWEYNVRVPATLESAQRLADSVIPALTEDGWTVTNRDSPAEVAAQFSRDGSYLGVHIARSGAGDVVVGGATPCIDVVER
;
A
#
# COMPACT_ATOMS: atom_id res chain seq x y z
N MET A 1 -17.93 16.44 -16.01
CA MET A 1 -18.08 15.04 -15.58
C MET A 1 -16.70 14.42 -15.73
N THR A 2 -16.09 13.99 -14.63
CA THR A 2 -14.72 13.48 -14.57
C THR A 2 -14.63 12.13 -15.28
N ASP A 3 -13.55 11.91 -16.05
CA ASP A 3 -13.21 10.58 -16.53
C ASP A 3 -12.65 9.78 -15.34
N THR A 4 -13.51 8.95 -14.77
CA THR A 4 -13.20 8.14 -13.59
C THR A 4 -12.24 6.99 -13.90
N ALA A 5 -12.08 6.60 -15.17
CA ALA A 5 -11.08 5.60 -15.57
C ALA A 5 -9.66 6.18 -15.51
N ALA A 6 -9.52 7.43 -15.96
CA ALA A 6 -8.29 8.20 -15.79
C ALA A 6 -8.00 8.44 -14.29
N GLU A 7 -9.00 8.84 -13.49
CA GLU A 7 -8.83 9.02 -12.05
C GLU A 7 -8.35 7.73 -11.35
N LEU A 8 -8.93 6.57 -11.70
CA LEU A 8 -8.50 5.29 -11.13
C LEU A 8 -7.04 4.98 -11.48
N THR A 9 -6.62 5.31 -12.70
CA THR A 9 -5.25 5.10 -13.17
C THR A 9 -4.27 6.01 -12.43
N ASP A 10 -4.60 7.30 -12.28
CA ASP A 10 -3.77 8.26 -11.55
C ASP A 10 -3.59 7.83 -10.08
N ARG A 11 -4.68 7.39 -9.43
CA ARG A 11 -4.63 6.87 -8.05
C ARG A 11 -3.80 5.58 -7.95
N ALA A 12 -3.83 4.73 -8.97
CA ALA A 12 -3.03 3.53 -9.02
C ALA A 12 -1.54 3.86 -9.13
N ASP A 13 -1.19 4.81 -10.00
CA ASP A 13 0.18 5.27 -10.18
C ASP A 13 0.74 5.90 -8.90
N GLU A 14 -0.08 6.71 -8.21
CA GLU A 14 0.26 7.25 -6.90
C GLU A 14 0.47 6.15 -5.85
N LEU A 15 -0.45 5.17 -5.77
CA LEU A 15 -0.33 4.04 -4.86
C LEU A 15 0.97 3.26 -5.10
N ARG A 16 1.29 2.94 -6.36
CA ARG A 16 2.53 2.25 -6.75
C ARG A 16 3.74 3.07 -6.35
N ALA A 17 3.78 4.35 -6.69
CA ALA A 17 4.90 5.23 -6.37
C ALA A 17 5.16 5.30 -4.86
N VAL A 18 4.11 5.39 -4.04
CA VAL A 18 4.24 5.42 -2.59
C VAL A 18 4.72 4.06 -2.06
N ALA A 19 4.14 2.94 -2.51
CA ALA A 19 4.57 1.60 -2.09
C ALA A 19 6.02 1.31 -2.48
N ASP A 20 6.43 1.67 -3.70
CA ASP A 20 7.80 1.51 -4.19
C ASP A 20 8.79 2.34 -3.36
N ARG A 21 8.45 3.60 -3.08
CA ARG A 21 9.25 4.47 -2.22
C ARG A 21 9.42 3.91 -0.82
N ILE A 22 8.36 3.36 -0.21
CA ILE A 22 8.43 2.71 1.10
C ILE A 22 9.33 1.46 1.01
N SER A 23 9.12 0.62 -0.01
CA SER A 23 9.86 -0.63 -0.16
C SER A 23 11.38 -0.41 -0.31
N ALA A 24 11.76 0.68 -0.99
CA ALA A 24 13.15 1.07 -1.18
C ALA A 24 13.89 1.40 0.13
N VAL A 25 13.16 1.77 1.20
CA VAL A 25 13.75 1.97 2.54
C VAL A 25 14.22 0.64 3.15
N PHE A 26 13.58 -0.47 2.81
CA PHE A 26 13.89 -1.78 3.39
C PHE A 26 14.97 -2.53 2.60
N GLY A 27 15.07 -2.31 1.29
CA GLY A 27 16.09 -2.94 0.46
C GLY A 27 15.93 -2.67 -1.03
N ALA A 28 16.90 -3.16 -1.80
CA ALA A 28 16.86 -3.12 -3.26
C ALA A 28 16.03 -4.29 -3.83
N SER A 29 15.48 -4.09 -5.02
CA SER A 29 14.80 -5.12 -5.83
C SER A 29 13.56 -5.74 -5.17
N PRO A 30 12.50 -4.95 -4.90
CA PRO A 30 11.22 -5.50 -4.44
C PRO A 30 10.65 -6.49 -5.45
N THR A 31 10.00 -7.54 -4.95
CA THR A 31 9.19 -8.45 -5.77
C THR A 31 7.73 -8.01 -5.73
N VAL A 32 7.18 -7.66 -6.90
CA VAL A 32 5.74 -7.36 -7.03
C VAL A 32 4.95 -8.65 -6.91
N THR A 33 3.98 -8.67 -6.01
CA THR A 33 3.10 -9.83 -5.74
C THR A 33 1.63 -9.56 -6.02
N MET A 34 1.24 -8.29 -6.12
CA MET A 34 -0.07 -7.87 -6.61
C MET A 34 0.12 -6.58 -7.40
N ASN A 35 -0.50 -6.50 -8.57
CA ASN A 35 -0.60 -5.28 -9.37
C ASN A 35 -1.80 -5.45 -10.31
N GLU A 36 -3.00 -5.33 -9.75
CA GLU A 36 -4.23 -5.65 -10.47
C GLU A 36 -5.37 -4.69 -10.16
N ARG A 37 -6.23 -4.49 -11.16
CA ARG A 37 -7.53 -3.83 -11.01
C ARG A 37 -8.54 -4.87 -10.56
N LEU A 38 -9.21 -4.62 -9.44
CA LEU A 38 -10.19 -5.52 -8.84
C LEU A 38 -11.58 -4.87 -8.80
N ASP A 39 -12.60 -5.68 -9.06
CA ASP A 39 -13.99 -5.31 -8.86
C ASP A 39 -14.29 -5.22 -7.36
N CYS A 40 -14.95 -4.15 -6.95
CA CYS A 40 -15.30 -3.90 -5.56
C CYS A 40 -16.67 -4.42 -5.15
N ASP A 41 -17.56 -4.71 -6.11
CA ASP A 41 -18.94 -5.09 -5.83
C ASP A 41 -19.30 -6.41 -6.53
N PRO A 42 -19.19 -7.56 -5.84
CA PRO A 42 -19.58 -8.83 -6.42
C PRO A 42 -21.09 -8.97 -6.66
N ALA A 43 -21.93 -8.11 -6.05
CA ALA A 43 -23.37 -8.10 -6.29
C ALA A 43 -23.75 -7.32 -7.57
N GLU A 44 -22.95 -6.31 -7.95
CA GLU A 44 -23.07 -5.55 -9.20
C GLU A 44 -21.73 -5.46 -9.96
N PRO A 45 -21.24 -6.56 -10.55
CA PRO A 45 -19.93 -6.57 -11.21
C PRO A 45 -19.86 -5.59 -12.38
N GLY A 46 -18.67 -5.02 -12.60
CA GLY A 46 -18.36 -4.11 -13.69
C GLY A 46 -18.61 -2.64 -13.38
N ARG A 47 -19.06 -2.32 -12.16
CA ARG A 47 -19.47 -0.97 -11.79
C ARG A 47 -18.39 -0.19 -11.06
N THR A 48 -17.86 -0.73 -9.98
CA THR A 48 -16.86 -0.07 -9.14
C THR A 48 -15.57 -0.86 -9.10
N PHE A 49 -14.44 -0.15 -9.18
CA PHE A 49 -13.13 -0.77 -9.20
C PHE A 49 -12.17 -0.08 -8.24
N ARG A 50 -11.20 -0.85 -7.77
CA ARG A 50 -9.98 -0.37 -7.12
C ARG A 50 -8.75 -0.98 -7.77
N TRP A 51 -7.59 -0.37 -7.53
CA TRP A 51 -6.31 -1.03 -7.74
C TRP A 51 -5.78 -1.58 -6.44
N GLU A 52 -5.18 -2.77 -6.50
CA GLU A 52 -4.34 -3.31 -5.44
C GLU A 52 -2.90 -3.43 -5.92
N TYR A 53 -1.98 -3.08 -5.02
CA TYR A 53 -0.55 -3.17 -5.28
C TYR A 53 0.18 -3.65 -4.03
N ASN A 54 0.91 -4.76 -4.14
CA ASN A 54 1.65 -5.36 -3.05
C ASN A 54 3.05 -5.75 -3.50
N VAL A 55 4.06 -5.40 -2.71
CA VAL A 55 5.45 -5.77 -2.91
C VAL A 55 6.02 -6.44 -1.68
N ARG A 56 7.03 -7.29 -1.91
CA ARG A 56 7.81 -7.97 -0.88
C ARG A 56 9.27 -7.60 -1.00
N VAL A 57 9.89 -7.30 0.13
CA VAL A 57 11.33 -7.03 0.23
C VAL A 57 11.90 -7.91 1.33
N PRO A 58 13.04 -8.60 1.12
CA PRO A 58 13.66 -9.39 2.19
C PRO A 58 13.84 -8.57 3.46
N ALA A 59 13.34 -9.11 4.58
CA ALA A 59 13.47 -8.44 5.87
C ALA A 59 14.90 -8.55 6.41
N THR A 60 15.30 -7.52 7.11
CA THR A 60 16.50 -7.48 7.96
C THR A 60 16.10 -7.25 9.42
N LEU A 61 17.02 -7.50 10.36
CA LEU A 61 16.83 -7.22 11.78
C LEU A 61 16.54 -5.73 12.07
N GLU A 62 16.90 -4.83 11.15
CA GLU A 62 16.68 -3.39 11.27
C GLU A 62 15.34 -2.92 10.69
N SER A 63 14.58 -3.79 10.02
CA SER A 63 13.39 -3.36 9.26
C SER A 63 12.35 -2.68 10.16
N ALA A 64 12.11 -3.21 11.35
CA ALA A 64 11.18 -2.59 12.30
C ALA A 64 11.65 -1.18 12.72
N GLN A 65 12.96 -0.99 12.92
CA GLN A 65 13.52 0.31 13.24
C GLN A 65 13.37 1.27 12.06
N ARG A 66 13.64 0.83 10.83
CA ARG A 66 13.47 1.65 9.61
C ARG A 66 12.00 2.05 9.37
N LEU A 67 11.05 1.17 9.69
CA LEU A 67 9.63 1.51 9.66
C LEU A 67 9.33 2.66 10.64
N ALA A 68 9.79 2.55 11.88
CA ALA A 68 9.55 3.54 12.93
C ALA A 68 10.25 4.88 12.67
N ASP A 69 11.51 4.85 12.24
CA ASP A 69 12.35 6.06 12.17
C ASP A 69 12.28 6.78 10.83
N SER A 70 11.89 6.09 9.76
CA SER A 70 11.94 6.65 8.40
C SER A 70 10.57 6.66 7.74
N VAL A 71 9.90 5.50 7.66
CA VAL A 71 8.66 5.39 6.88
C VAL A 71 7.50 6.12 7.56
N ILE A 72 7.29 5.89 8.86
CA ILE A 72 6.19 6.52 9.60
C ILE A 72 6.30 8.06 9.56
N PRO A 73 7.44 8.68 9.94
CA PRO A 73 7.58 10.13 9.89
C PRO A 73 7.37 10.69 8.49
N ALA A 74 8.03 10.12 7.47
CA ALA A 74 7.94 10.61 6.10
C ALA A 74 6.50 10.58 5.56
N LEU A 75 5.75 9.50 5.81
CA LEU A 75 4.36 9.44 5.36
C LEU A 75 3.43 10.35 6.17
N THR A 76 3.67 10.54 7.47
CA THR A 76 2.94 11.53 8.27
C THR A 76 3.18 12.95 7.77
N GLU A 77 4.42 13.31 7.41
CA GLU A 77 4.75 14.61 6.79
C GLU A 77 4.06 14.79 5.43
N ASP A 78 3.93 13.71 4.65
CA ASP A 78 3.17 13.68 3.40
C ASP A 78 1.64 13.67 3.61
N GLY A 79 1.14 13.77 4.85
CA GLY A 79 -0.28 13.87 5.17
C GLY A 79 -1.03 12.53 5.27
N TRP A 80 -0.33 11.40 5.33
CA TRP A 80 -0.96 10.11 5.63
C TRP A 80 -1.27 9.98 7.12
N THR A 81 -2.46 9.47 7.43
CA THR A 81 -2.82 9.07 8.79
C THR A 81 -2.24 7.70 9.09
N VAL A 82 -1.59 7.53 10.25
CA VAL A 82 -0.95 6.27 10.66
C VAL A 82 -1.76 5.60 11.76
N THR A 83 -2.04 4.32 11.59
CA THR A 83 -2.61 3.44 12.61
C THR A 83 -1.60 2.35 12.94
N ASN A 84 -1.23 2.23 14.23
CA ASN A 84 -0.42 1.12 14.70
C ASN A 84 -1.24 -0.18 14.64
N ARG A 85 -0.68 -1.23 14.03
CA ARG A 85 -1.29 -2.55 13.86
C ARG A 85 -0.41 -3.68 14.41
N ASP A 86 0.53 -3.34 15.29
CA ASP A 86 1.41 -4.29 15.94
C ASP A 86 0.66 -5.43 16.60
N SER A 87 1.29 -6.60 16.60
CA SER A 87 0.86 -7.77 17.33
C SER A 87 2.06 -8.47 17.96
N PRO A 88 1.85 -9.54 18.77
CA PRO A 88 2.96 -10.36 19.24
C PRO A 88 3.77 -11.03 18.12
N ALA A 89 3.20 -11.21 16.92
CA ALA A 89 3.85 -11.87 15.80
C ALA A 89 4.54 -10.90 14.82
N GLU A 90 4.05 -9.66 14.72
CA GLU A 90 4.54 -8.68 13.75
C GLU A 90 4.59 -7.26 14.29
N VAL A 91 5.49 -6.46 13.72
CA VAL A 91 5.45 -5.00 13.74
C VAL A 91 4.70 -4.58 12.49
N ALA A 92 3.65 -3.80 12.63
CA ALA A 92 2.83 -3.39 11.49
C ALA A 92 2.26 -1.99 11.64
N ALA A 93 2.23 -1.26 10.52
CA ALA A 93 1.63 0.05 10.41
C ALA A 93 0.68 0.09 9.22
N GLN A 94 -0.50 0.68 9.41
CA GLN A 94 -1.42 1.01 8.33
C GLN A 94 -1.44 2.52 8.12
N PHE A 95 -1.42 2.94 6.87
CA PHE A 95 -1.46 4.32 6.40
C PHE A 95 -2.73 4.52 5.62
N SER A 96 -3.42 5.65 5.80
CA SER A 96 -4.57 6.04 4.99
C SER A 96 -4.50 7.50 4.55
N ARG A 97 -4.94 7.75 3.31
CA ARG A 97 -5.04 9.09 2.71
C ARG A 97 -6.05 9.04 1.55
N ASP A 98 -6.99 9.97 1.53
CA ASP A 98 -7.96 10.16 0.43
C ASP A 98 -8.70 8.89 -0.02
N GLY A 99 -9.04 8.04 0.95
CA GLY A 99 -9.73 6.75 0.73
C GLY A 99 -8.81 5.59 0.34
N SER A 100 -7.55 5.87 0.00
CA SER A 100 -6.53 4.85 -0.22
C SER A 100 -5.96 4.37 1.11
N TYR A 101 -5.49 3.12 1.14
CA TYR A 101 -4.76 2.59 2.28
C TYR A 101 -3.52 1.82 1.85
N LEU A 102 -2.51 1.81 2.72
CA LEU A 102 -1.28 1.04 2.60
C LEU A 102 -0.97 0.38 3.96
N GLY A 103 -0.37 -0.79 3.94
CA GLY A 103 0.10 -1.52 5.10
C GLY A 103 1.56 -1.89 4.93
N VAL A 104 2.32 -1.80 6.02
CA VAL A 104 3.67 -2.35 6.12
C VAL A 104 3.64 -3.39 7.23
N HIS A 105 4.01 -4.62 6.91
CA HIS A 105 4.04 -5.76 7.84
C HIS A 105 5.44 -6.36 7.90
N ILE A 106 5.93 -6.57 9.13
CA ILE A 106 7.28 -7.07 9.40
C ILE A 106 7.19 -8.13 10.50
N ALA A 107 7.60 -9.36 10.21
CA ALA A 107 7.64 -10.40 11.23
C ALA A 107 8.62 -10.03 12.36
N ARG A 108 8.23 -10.19 13.63
CA ARG A 108 9.10 -9.87 14.78
C ARG A 108 10.33 -10.76 14.89
N SER A 109 10.34 -11.91 14.24
CA SER A 109 11.52 -12.76 14.10
C SER A 109 12.64 -12.09 13.28
N GLY A 110 12.33 -11.04 12.52
CA GLY A 110 13.24 -10.40 11.57
C GLY A 110 13.57 -11.28 10.35
N ALA A 111 12.86 -12.40 10.18
CA ALA A 111 12.98 -13.32 9.06
C ALA A 111 11.81 -13.18 8.08
N GLY A 112 12.00 -13.64 6.85
CA GLY A 112 10.99 -13.55 5.78
C GLY A 112 11.05 -12.22 5.05
N ASP A 113 9.88 -11.67 4.71
CA ASP A 113 9.75 -10.45 3.92
C ASP A 113 9.09 -9.33 4.73
N VAL A 114 9.50 -8.09 4.47
CA VAL A 114 8.66 -6.91 4.67
C VAL A 114 7.62 -6.91 3.55
N VAL A 115 6.34 -6.90 3.93
CA VAL A 115 5.23 -6.77 2.99
C VAL A 115 4.78 -5.32 3.00
N VAL A 116 4.81 -4.67 1.84
CA VAL A 116 4.26 -3.32 1.64
C VAL A 116 3.14 -3.43 0.64
N GLY A 117 1.93 -3.06 1.00
CA GLY A 117 0.80 -3.28 0.11
C GLY A 117 -0.45 -2.52 0.46
N GLY A 118 -1.33 -2.29 -0.51
CA GLY A 118 -2.47 -1.41 -0.31
C GLY A 118 -3.45 -1.41 -1.46
N ALA A 119 -4.46 -0.57 -1.33
CA ALA A 119 -5.46 -0.38 -2.35
C ALA A 119 -5.90 1.09 -2.47
N THR A 120 -6.33 1.47 -3.66
CA THR A 120 -7.07 2.71 -3.90
C THR A 120 -8.50 2.59 -3.35
N PRO A 121 -9.24 3.70 -3.18
CA PRO A 121 -10.68 3.61 -2.95
C PRO A 121 -11.37 2.93 -4.13
N CYS A 122 -12.53 2.34 -3.85
CA CYS A 122 -13.45 1.89 -4.89
C CYS A 122 -14.14 3.10 -5.50
N ILE A 123 -14.06 3.24 -6.82
CA ILE A 123 -14.75 4.31 -7.56
C ILE A 123 -15.56 3.73 -8.71
N ASP A 124 -16.71 4.35 -9.02
CA ASP A 124 -17.49 4.02 -10.21
C ASP A 124 -16.64 4.33 -11.45
N VAL A 125 -16.44 3.36 -12.36
CA VAL A 125 -15.64 3.56 -13.58
C VAL A 125 -16.56 3.67 -14.78
N VAL A 126 -16.68 4.88 -15.31
CA VAL A 126 -17.35 5.16 -16.57
C VAL A 126 -16.31 5.59 -17.60
N GLU A 127 -16.05 4.72 -18.58
CA GLU A 127 -15.23 5.05 -19.76
C GLU A 127 -16.07 5.89 -20.74
N ARG A 128 -15.50 6.98 -21.27
CA ARG A 128 -16.19 7.89 -22.19
C ARG A 128 -15.46 8.07 -23.50
#